data_AF-A0A817UKP6-F1
#
_entry.id   AF-A0A817UKP6-F1
#
_cell.length_a   1.000
_cell.length_b   1.000
_cell.length_c   1.000
_cell.angle_alpha   90.00
_cell.angle_beta   90.00
_cell.angle_gamma   90.00
#
_symmetry.space_group_name_H-M   'P 1'
#
loop_
_entity.id
_entity.type
_entity.pdbx_description
1 polymer ?
#
loop_
_entity_poly.entity_id
_entity_poly.type
_entity_poly.pdbx_seq_one_letter_code
_entity_poly.pdbx_strand_id
1 'polypeptide(L)'
;MVHEDFIRQFFAERAAQFVQVEKKFTNEQIQYLRQYYTTNKCPGIDEIVEIANHLNINNFIYRIYLLNWFCGALIDEIAVQQRRYEATITAA
;
A
#
# COMPACT_ATOMS: atom_id res chain seq x y z
N MET A 1 3.30 6.26 -25.27
CA MET A 1 1.98 6.29 -24.62
C MET A 1 1.57 4.87 -24.18
N VAL A 2 2.47 4.16 -23.47
CA VAL A 2 2.33 2.72 -23.12
C VAL A 2 2.52 2.49 -21.60
N HIS A 3 2.86 3.53 -20.83
CA HIS A 3 3.17 3.38 -19.41
C HIS A 3 1.95 3.41 -18.50
N GLU A 4 0.92 4.18 -18.82
CA GLU A 4 -0.23 4.36 -17.93
C GLU A 4 -1.10 3.10 -17.85
N ASP A 5 -1.32 2.43 -18.98
CA ASP A 5 -2.06 1.17 -19.03
C ASP A 5 -1.28 0.01 -18.42
N PHE A 6 0.04 -0.05 -18.61
CA PHE A 6 0.89 -1.04 -17.95
C PHE A 6 0.87 -0.86 -16.43
N ILE A 7 1.01 0.38 -15.96
CA ILE A 7 0.91 0.75 -14.54
C ILE A 7 -0.46 0.35 -13.99
N ARG A 8 -1.56 0.74 -14.65
CA ARG A 8 -2.92 0.37 -14.23
C ARG A 8 -3.15 -1.14 -14.21
N GLN A 9 -2.69 -1.87 -15.23
CA GLN A 9 -2.89 -3.31 -15.34
C GLN A 9 -2.02 -4.07 -14.33
N PHE A 10 -0.74 -3.69 -14.19
CA PHE A 10 0.15 -4.18 -13.14
C PHE A 10 -0.45 -3.95 -11.76
N PHE A 11 -1.04 -2.78 -11.50
CA PHE A 11 -1.64 -2.47 -10.20
C PHE A 11 -3.00 -3.13 -9.97
N ALA A 12 -3.84 -3.32 -10.99
CA ALA A 12 -5.10 -4.05 -10.87
C ALA A 12 -4.89 -5.55 -10.59
N GLU A 13 -3.91 -6.16 -11.27
CA GLU A 13 -3.53 -7.56 -11.03
C GLU A 13 -2.91 -7.76 -9.63
N ARG A 14 -2.19 -6.74 -9.13
CA ARG A 14 -1.58 -6.74 -7.79
C ARG A 14 -2.57 -6.42 -6.68
N ALA A 15 -3.60 -5.60 -6.92
CA ALA A 15 -4.67 -5.32 -5.96
C ALA A 15 -5.38 -6.59 -5.47
N ALA A 16 -5.65 -7.54 -6.37
CA ALA A 16 -6.19 -8.84 -6.01
C ALA A 16 -5.23 -9.67 -5.13
N GLN A 17 -3.91 -9.51 -5.32
CA GLN A 17 -2.89 -10.13 -4.45
C GLN A 17 -2.81 -9.41 -3.09
N PHE A 18 -3.04 -8.10 -3.01
CA PHE A 18 -3.03 -7.33 -1.76
C PHE A 18 -4.19 -7.71 -0.82
N VAL A 19 -5.37 -8.01 -1.36
CA VAL A 19 -6.51 -8.55 -0.57
C VAL A 19 -6.19 -9.93 0.03
N GLN A 20 -5.30 -10.71 -0.61
CA GLN A 20 -4.83 -11.98 -0.03
C GLN A 20 -3.74 -11.80 1.02
N VAL A 21 -2.98 -10.71 0.96
CA VAL A 21 -1.95 -10.35 1.94
C VAL A 21 -2.57 -9.94 3.28
N GLU A 22 -3.67 -9.17 3.28
CA GLU A 22 -4.38 -8.85 4.52
C GLU A 22 -4.82 -10.11 5.28
N LYS A 23 -5.20 -11.20 4.57
CA LYS A 23 -5.53 -12.49 5.19
C LYS A 23 -4.35 -13.19 5.88
N LYS A 24 -3.13 -12.69 5.74
CA LYS A 24 -1.91 -13.20 6.40
C LYS A 24 -1.57 -12.43 7.68
N PHE A 25 -2.21 -11.29 7.91
CA PHE A 25 -2.03 -10.48 9.10
C PHE A 25 -3.24 -10.62 10.03
N THR A 26 -3.02 -10.44 11.33
CA THR A 26 -4.11 -10.33 12.29
C THR A 26 -4.86 -9.02 12.10
N ASN A 27 -6.10 -8.92 12.58
CA ASN A 27 -6.87 -7.67 12.53
C ASN A 27 -6.14 -6.51 13.24
N GLU A 28 -5.45 -6.80 14.34
CA GLU A 28 -4.65 -5.83 15.09
C GLU A 28 -3.47 -5.31 14.27
N GLN A 29 -2.77 -6.21 13.56
CA GLN A 29 -1.69 -5.84 12.65
C GLN A 29 -2.21 -4.96 11.51
N ILE A 30 -3.33 -5.32 10.88
CA ILE A 30 -3.95 -4.49 9.83
C ILE A 30 -4.34 -3.12 10.37
N GLN A 31 -4.94 -3.06 11.57
CA GLN A 31 -5.34 -1.80 12.18
C GLN A 31 -4.13 -0.89 12.42
N TYR A 32 -3.03 -1.45 12.95
CA TYR A 32 -1.77 -0.72 13.11
C TYR A 32 -1.26 -0.19 11.77
N LEU A 33 -1.22 -1.02 10.73
CA LEU A 33 -0.72 -0.62 9.41
C LEU A 33 -1.56 0.50 8.79
N ARG A 34 -2.88 0.46 8.96
CA ARG A 34 -3.78 1.54 8.51
C ARG A 34 -3.53 2.84 9.27
N GLN A 35 -3.34 2.79 10.60
CA GLN A 35 -3.02 3.96 11.40
C GLN A 35 -1.63 4.54 11.09
N TYR A 36 -0.66 3.68 10.82
CA TYR A 36 0.66 4.10 10.38
C TYR A 36 0.56 4.82 9.03
N TYR A 37 -0.18 4.26 8.08
CA TYR A 37 -0.33 4.84 6.75
C TYR A 37 -1.06 6.19 6.74
N THR A 38 -2.04 6.39 7.64
CA THR A 38 -2.73 7.68 7.77
C THR A 38 -1.84 8.78 8.37
N THR A 39 -0.80 8.41 9.12
CA THR A 39 0.12 9.37 9.77
C THR A 39 1.40 9.57 8.97
N ASN A 40 1.90 8.52 8.31
CA ASN A 40 3.12 8.51 7.49
C ASN A 40 2.79 8.07 6.06
N LYS A 41 3.13 8.91 5.07
CA LYS A 41 2.69 8.73 3.67
C LYS A 41 3.26 7.49 2.98
N CYS A 42 4.48 7.09 3.30
CA CYS A 42 5.12 5.88 2.76
C CYS A 42 6.40 5.58 3.55
N PRO A 43 6.53 4.41 4.18
CA PRO A 43 7.77 4.05 4.85
C PRO A 43 8.86 3.65 3.86
N GLY A 44 10.12 4.00 4.17
CA GLY A 44 11.30 3.44 3.55
C GLY A 44 11.55 1.98 3.97
N ILE A 45 12.52 1.31 3.34
CA ILE A 45 12.83 -0.11 3.64
C ILE A 45 13.21 -0.32 5.11
N ASP A 46 13.99 0.58 5.70
CA ASP A 46 14.41 0.48 7.09
C ASP A 46 13.21 0.60 8.05
N GLU A 47 12.29 1.53 7.77
CA GLU A 47 11.04 1.67 8.54
C GLU A 47 10.13 0.44 8.38
N ILE A 48 10.08 -0.18 7.19
CA ILE A 48 9.33 -1.43 6.99
C ILE A 48 9.93 -2.56 7.83
N VAL A 49 11.26 -2.63 7.97
CA VAL A 49 11.93 -3.59 8.84
C VAL A 49 11.59 -3.34 10.30
N GLU A 50 11.58 -2.08 10.74
CA GLU A 50 11.17 -1.70 12.10
C GLU A 50 9.71 -2.06 12.40
N ILE A 51 8.79 -1.79 11.47
CA ILE A 51 7.38 -2.16 11.58
C ILE A 51 7.22 -3.68 11.64
N ALA A 52 7.93 -4.43 10.80
CA ALA A 52 7.92 -5.88 10.83
C ALA A 52 8.39 -6.42 12.20
N ASN A 53 9.43 -5.82 12.77
CA ASN A 53 9.92 -6.18 14.10
C ASN A 53 8.88 -5.84 15.18
N HIS A 54 8.28 -4.65 15.13
CA HIS A 54 7.25 -4.21 16.07
C HIS A 54 6.02 -5.14 16.06
N LEU A 55 5.60 -5.59 14.88
CA LEU A 55 4.48 -6.51 14.69
C LEU A 55 4.86 -8.00 14.89
N ASN A 56 6.10 -8.27 15.33
CA ASN A 56 6.67 -9.60 15.52
C ASN A 56 6.58 -10.51 14.27
N ILE A 57 6.69 -9.90 13.09
CA ILE A 57 6.67 -10.57 11.79
C ILE A 57 8.09 -11.05 11.47
N ASN A 58 8.45 -12.22 11.98
CA ASN A 58 9.82 -12.77 11.80
C ASN A 58 9.98 -13.58 10.51
N ASN A 59 8.87 -14.02 9.91
CA ASN A 59 8.93 -14.74 8.64
C ASN A 59 9.25 -13.78 7.49
N PHE A 60 10.31 -14.06 6.75
CA PHE A 60 10.75 -13.26 5.60
C PHE A 60 9.64 -13.06 4.55
N ILE A 61 8.86 -14.11 4.24
CA ILE A 61 7.74 -14.01 3.27
C ILE A 61 6.69 -13.01 3.77
N TYR A 62 6.39 -13.00 5.07
CA TYR A 62 5.45 -12.04 5.65
C TYR A 62 5.99 -10.61 5.68
N ARG A 63 7.31 -10.41 5.75
CA ARG A 63 7.93 -9.10 5.56
C ARG A 63 7.81 -8.60 4.11
N ILE A 64 7.91 -9.51 3.13
CA ILE A 64 7.64 -9.17 1.72
C ILE A 64 6.16 -8.82 1.52
N TYR A 65 5.25 -9.52 2.22
CA TYR A 65 3.84 -9.15 2.21
C TYR A 65 3.59 -7.77 2.85
N LEU A 66 4.30 -7.42 3.92
CA LEU A 66 4.21 -6.10 4.53
C LEU A 66 4.64 -5.00 3.55
N LEU A 67 5.76 -5.20 2.84
CA LEU A 67 6.20 -4.31 1.76
C LEU A 67 5.13 -4.17 0.66
N ASN A 68 4.57 -5.30 0.23
CA ASN A 68 3.49 -5.30 -0.77
C ASN A 68 2.25 -4.54 -0.29
N TRP A 69 1.88 -4.67 0.99
CA TRP A 69 0.75 -3.94 1.57
C TRP A 69 0.97 -2.42 1.50
N PHE A 70 2.15 -1.93 1.86
CA PHE A 70 2.47 -0.50 1.76
C PHE A 70 2.46 0.02 0.32
N CYS A 71 3.00 -0.74 -0.62
CA CYS A 71 2.91 -0.40 -2.04
C CYS A 71 1.44 -0.30 -2.50
N GLY A 72 0.59 -1.24 -2.07
CA GLY A 72 -0.85 -1.21 -2.32
C GLY A 72 -1.53 0.06 -1.81
N ALA A 73 -1.29 0.39 -0.54
CA ALA A 73 -1.85 1.59 0.07
C ALA A 73 -1.43 2.89 -0.64
N LEU A 74 -0.17 2.97 -1.09
CA LEU A 74 0.35 4.11 -1.86
C LEU A 74 -0.37 4.30 -3.20
N ILE A 75 -0.67 3.20 -3.90
CA ILE A 75 -1.39 3.24 -5.17
C ILE A 75 -2.80 3.79 -4.98
N ASP A 76 -3.52 3.31 -3.95
CA ASP A 76 -4.87 3.77 -3.66
C ASP A 76 -4.90 5.27 -3.34
N GLU A 77 -3.93 5.76 -2.59
CA GLU A 77 -3.80 7.19 -2.29
C GLU A 77 -3.51 8.01 -3.56
N ILE A 78 -2.59 7.57 -4.41
CA ILE A 78 -2.30 8.24 -5.70
C ILE A 78 -3.57 8.30 -6.57
N ALA A 79 -4.35 7.21 -6.64
CA ALA A 79 -5.60 7.17 -7.39
C ALA A 79 -6.68 8.12 -6.83
N VAL A 80 -6.73 8.31 -5.51
CA VAL A 80 -7.59 9.32 -4.88
C VAL A 80 -7.12 10.74 -5.20
N GLN A 81 -5.82 11.00 -5.10
CA GLN A 81 -5.24 12.31 -5.37
C GLN A 81 -5.38 12.70 -6.85
N GLN A 82 -5.20 11.77 -7.78
CA GLN A 82 -5.43 11.98 -9.21
C GLN A 82 -6.87 12.45 -9.46
N ARG A 83 -7.88 11.75 -8.91
CA ARG A 83 -9.29 12.12 -9.05
C ARG A 83 -9.58 13.51 -8.47
N ARG A 84 -8.97 13.87 -7.33
CA ARG A 84 -9.10 15.20 -6.73
C ARG A 84 -8.47 16.28 -7.60
N TYR A 85 -7.30 16.00 -8.15
CA TYR A 85 -6.59 16.91 -9.05
C TYR A 85 -7.41 17.16 -10.32
N GLU A 86 -7.90 16.10 -10.98
CA GLU A 86 -8.78 16.18 -12.16
C GLU A 86 -10.05 16.99 -11.87
N ALA A 87 -10.70 16.77 -10.72
CA ALA A 87 -11.87 17.53 -10.30
C ALA A 87 -11.56 19.02 -10.07
N THR A 88 -10.38 19.33 -9.53
CA THR A 88 -9.95 20.72 -9.26
C THR A 88 -9.70 21.47 -10.56
N ILE A 89 -9.04 20.84 -11.54
CA ILE A 89 -8.77 21.47 -12.83
C ILE A 89 -10.06 21.63 -13.65
N THR A 90 -10.96 20.64 -13.61
CA THR A 90 -12.23 20.69 -14.35
C THR A 90 -13.21 21.73 -13.78
N ALA A 91 -13.07 22.08 -12.50
CA ALA A 91 -13.87 23.10 -11.84
C ALA A 91 -13.33 24.54 -12.01
N ALA A 92 -12.13 24.70 -12.60
CA ALA A 92 -11.48 25.98 -12.88
C ALA A 92 -11.74 26.43 -14.33
#